data_AF-X1LEB1-F1
#
_entry.id   AF-X1LEB1-F1
#
_cell.length_a   1.000
_cell.length_b   1.000
_cell.length_c   1.000
_cell.angle_alpha   90.00
_cell.angle_beta   90.00
_cell.angle_gamma   90.00
#
_symmetry.space_group_name_H-M   'P 1'
#
loop_
_entity.id
_entity.type
_entity.pdbx_description
1 polymer ?
#
loop_
_entity_poly.entity_id
_entity_poly.type
_entity_poly.pdbx_seq_one_letter_code
_entity_poly.pdbx_strand_id
1 'polypeptide(L)'
;QKKRNIGNIEAQKTEEEGNVGTLEHWDMTGKTESQRDNIRSVFDIIEELEDQHGGAAPIEEIERIAESRDIKKSFVGELIEQEKRRGHLYEPKEGMITRAVK
;
A
#
# COMPACT_ATOMS: atom_id res chain seq x y z
N GLN A 1 39.69 -29.60 4.67
CA GLN A 1 39.05 -28.78 3.63
C GLN A 1 37.55 -28.69 3.89
N LYS A 2 37.01 -27.48 3.71
CA LYS A 2 35.62 -27.06 3.39
C LYS A 2 34.43 -27.59 4.22
N LYS A 3 34.00 -26.70 5.11
CA LYS A 3 32.72 -26.59 5.84
C LYS A 3 31.50 -26.71 4.91
N ARG A 4 30.39 -27.25 5.42
CA ARG A 4 29.04 -26.66 5.29
C ARG A 4 28.20 -27.02 6.53
N ASN A 5 28.28 -26.14 7.53
CA ASN A 5 27.24 -25.97 8.55
C ASN A 5 25.99 -25.46 7.82
N ILE A 6 24.86 -26.16 7.94
CA ILE A 6 23.54 -25.60 7.63
C ILE A 6 22.82 -25.56 8.97
N GLY A 7 23.20 -24.55 9.76
CA GLY A 7 22.46 -24.12 10.93
C GLY A 7 22.34 -22.62 10.80
N ASN A 8 21.17 -22.15 10.40
CA ASN A 8 20.79 -20.74 10.55
C ASN A 8 19.37 -20.73 11.10
N ILE A 9 19.35 -20.86 12.42
CA ILE A 9 18.27 -20.45 13.31
C ILE A 9 18.43 -18.93 13.50
N GLU A 10 17.37 -18.28 13.94
CA GLU A 10 17.31 -16.93 14.52
C GLU A 10 17.07 -15.81 13.50
N ALA A 11 15.82 -15.40 13.28
CA ALA A 11 15.06 -14.55 14.20
C ALA A 11 15.90 -13.34 14.64
N GLN A 12 15.94 -12.32 13.80
CA GLN A 12 16.31 -10.98 14.23
C GLN A 12 15.06 -10.11 14.18
N LYS A 13 14.45 -9.96 15.37
CA LYS A 13 13.64 -8.81 15.71
C LYS A 13 14.50 -7.56 15.59
N THR A 14 14.01 -6.56 14.88
CA THR A 14 14.35 -5.16 15.17
C THR A 14 13.03 -4.49 15.50
N GLU A 15 12.82 -4.32 16.79
CA GLU A 15 11.82 -3.44 17.36
C GLU A 15 12.35 -2.00 17.23
N GLU A 16 11.42 -1.05 17.21
CA GLU A 16 11.61 0.41 17.26
C GLU A 16 11.79 1.12 15.90
N GLU A 17 10.68 1.60 15.31
CA GLU A 17 10.42 3.05 15.16
C GLU A 17 8.89 3.29 15.10
N GLY A 18 8.39 4.17 15.98
CA GLY A 18 7.24 5.03 15.73
C GLY A 18 5.86 4.40 15.54
N ASN A 19 5.02 4.50 16.57
CA ASN A 19 3.57 4.62 16.53
C ASN A 19 2.93 4.76 15.11
N VAL A 20 2.57 3.64 14.47
CA VAL A 20 1.68 3.62 13.30
C VAL A 20 0.48 2.73 13.62
N GLY A 21 -0.64 3.37 13.92
CA GLY A 21 -1.90 2.68 14.18
C GLY A 21 -2.29 1.83 12.97
N THR A 22 -2.58 0.55 13.24
CA THR A 22 -3.49 -0.30 12.47
C THR A 22 -3.26 -0.40 10.95
N LEU A 23 -2.08 -0.86 10.52
CA LEU A 23 -1.91 -1.49 9.19
C LEU A 23 -1.12 -2.81 9.24
N GLU A 24 -1.17 -3.51 10.37
CA GLU A 24 -0.59 -4.84 10.53
C GLU A 24 -1.67 -5.92 10.29
N HIS A 25 -2.10 -6.17 9.04
CA HIS A 25 -2.75 -7.46 8.75
C HIS A 25 -2.67 -8.01 7.30
N TRP A 26 -2.46 -7.23 6.24
CA TRP A 26 -2.68 -7.77 4.89
C TRP A 26 -1.37 -8.12 4.16
N ASP A 27 -0.86 -9.31 4.46
CA ASP A 27 0.01 -10.15 3.61
C ASP A 27 0.94 -9.40 2.64
N MET A 28 1.98 -8.77 3.19
CA MET A 28 3.15 -8.29 2.42
C MET A 28 4.16 -9.42 2.13
N THR A 29 3.84 -10.66 2.51
CA THR A 29 4.73 -11.81 2.36
C THR A 29 4.81 -12.21 0.88
N GLY A 30 5.90 -11.82 0.22
CA GLY A 30 6.16 -12.10 -1.20
C GLY A 30 6.32 -10.87 -2.09
N LYS A 31 6.07 -9.65 -1.57
CA LYS A 31 6.31 -8.40 -2.29
C LYS A 31 7.71 -7.85 -2.01
N THR A 32 8.37 -7.35 -3.04
CA THR A 32 9.67 -6.68 -2.90
C THR A 32 9.52 -5.41 -2.05
N GLU A 33 10.63 -4.91 -1.51
CA GLU A 33 10.65 -3.68 -0.72
C GLU A 33 10.07 -2.49 -1.51
N SER A 34 10.50 -2.33 -2.76
CA SER A 34 9.97 -1.30 -3.67
C SER A 34 8.47 -1.46 -3.93
N GLN A 35 7.95 -2.69 -4.06
CA GLN A 35 6.50 -2.89 -4.22
C GLN A 35 5.73 -2.49 -2.99
N ARG A 36 6.24 -2.77 -1.78
CA ARG A 36 5.61 -2.32 -0.54
C ARG A 36 5.62 -0.81 -0.42
N ASP A 37 6.73 -0.18 -0.78
CA ASP A 37 6.87 1.27 -0.74
C ASP A 37 5.89 1.97 -1.71
N ASN A 38 5.77 1.45 -2.92
CA ASN A 38 4.78 1.93 -3.90
C ASN A 38 3.35 1.77 -3.38
N ILE A 39 3.04 0.65 -2.74
CA ILE A 39 1.71 0.42 -2.14
C ILE A 39 1.42 1.47 -1.07
N ARG A 40 2.34 1.65 -0.11
CA ARG A 40 2.19 2.66 0.95
C ARG A 40 1.98 4.04 0.37
N SER A 41 2.83 4.41 -0.59
CA SER A 41 2.73 5.68 -1.30
C SER A 41 1.37 5.90 -1.94
N VAL A 42 0.77 4.88 -2.56
CA VAL A 42 -0.58 5.01 -3.16
C VAL A 42 -1.65 5.18 -2.09
N PHE A 43 -1.58 4.45 -0.98
CA PHE A 43 -2.52 4.63 0.13
C PHE A 43 -2.40 6.01 0.79
N ASP A 44 -1.18 6.53 0.96
CA ASP A 44 -0.94 7.87 1.48
C ASP A 44 -1.56 8.94 0.56
N ILE A 45 -1.44 8.76 -0.76
CA ILE A 45 -2.08 9.66 -1.75
C ILE A 45 -3.61 9.61 -1.61
N ILE A 46 -4.19 8.41 -1.46
CA ILE A 46 -5.63 8.25 -1.28
C ILE A 46 -6.09 8.98 -0.02
N GLU A 47 -5.39 8.81 1.10
CA GLU A 47 -5.70 9.49 2.36
C GLU A 47 -5.61 11.01 2.25
N GLU A 48 -4.53 11.52 1.63
CA GLU A 48 -4.36 12.96 1.41
C GLU A 48 -5.49 13.55 0.56
N LEU A 49 -5.88 12.86 -0.51
CA LEU A 49 -6.98 13.27 -1.37
C LEU A 49 -8.34 13.14 -0.68
N GLU A 50 -8.56 12.10 0.14
CA GLU A 50 -9.77 11.96 0.95
C GLU A 50 -9.92 13.17 1.88
N ASP A 51 -8.86 13.58 2.58
CA ASP A 51 -8.89 14.72 3.47
C ASP A 51 -9.16 16.04 2.73
N GLN A 52 -8.62 16.20 1.51
CA GLN A 52 -8.84 17.38 0.68
C GLN A 52 -10.25 17.46 0.08
N HIS A 53 -10.81 16.32 -0.33
CA HIS A 53 -12.08 16.24 -1.05
C HIS A 53 -13.28 15.85 -0.17
N GLY A 54 -13.09 15.69 1.13
CA GLY A 54 -14.17 15.44 2.09
C GLY A 54 -14.61 13.97 2.17
N GLY A 55 -13.67 13.04 2.01
CA GLY A 55 -13.86 11.61 2.24
C GLY A 55 -13.91 10.75 0.97
N ALA A 56 -13.54 11.27 -0.20
CA ALA A 56 -13.38 10.47 -1.41
C ALA A 56 -12.27 11.02 -2.30
N ALA A 57 -11.42 10.14 -2.82
CA ALA A 57 -10.28 10.47 -3.67
C ALA A 57 -10.56 10.13 -5.15
N PRO A 58 -10.40 11.09 -6.09
CA PRO A 58 -10.59 10.82 -7.51
C PRO A 58 -9.48 9.95 -8.10
N ILE A 59 -9.84 8.89 -8.85
CA ILE A 59 -8.88 7.94 -9.46
C ILE A 59 -7.88 8.67 -10.35
N GLU A 60 -8.35 9.59 -11.18
CA GLU A 60 -7.49 10.36 -12.10
C GLU A 60 -6.41 11.14 -11.34
N GLU A 61 -6.74 11.71 -10.19
CA GLU A 61 -5.77 12.47 -9.40
C GLU A 61 -4.83 11.54 -8.62
N ILE A 62 -5.33 10.41 -8.11
CA ILE A 62 -4.48 9.37 -7.51
C ILE A 62 -3.42 8.93 -8.52
N GLU A 63 -3.82 8.61 -9.76
CA GLU A 63 -2.92 8.22 -10.83
C GLU A 63 -1.91 9.31 -11.20
N ARG A 64 -2.33 10.57 -11.17
CA ARG A 64 -1.49 11.72 -11.50
C ARG A 64 -0.41 11.98 -10.44
N ILE A 65 -0.79 11.93 -9.17
CA ILE A 65 0.15 12.10 -8.05
C ILE A 65 1.08 10.89 -7.99
N ALA A 66 0.57 9.68 -8.21
CA ALA A 66 1.37 8.47 -8.26
C ALA A 66 2.40 8.50 -9.41
N GLU A 67 2.00 8.95 -10.61
CA GLU A 67 2.92 9.13 -11.74
C GLU A 67 4.03 10.14 -11.41
N SER A 68 3.71 11.20 -10.65
CA SER A 68 4.71 12.17 -10.16
C SER A 68 5.69 11.58 -9.14
N ARG A 69 5.35 10.43 -8.53
CA ARG A 69 6.20 9.65 -7.61
C ARG A 69 6.83 8.42 -8.29
N ASP A 70 6.90 8.40 -9.62
CA ASP A 70 7.43 7.29 -10.44
C ASP A 70 6.63 5.96 -10.33
N ILE A 71 5.38 6.04 -9.88
CA ILE A 71 4.48 4.89 -9.76
C ILE A 71 3.61 4.80 -11.02
N LYS A 72 3.66 3.66 -11.70
CA LYS A 72 2.92 3.44 -12.96
C LYS A 72 1.41 3.44 -12.72
N LYS A 73 0.65 4.14 -13.57
CA LYS A 73 -0.83 4.12 -13.54
C LYS A 73 -1.42 2.72 -13.59
N SER A 74 -0.85 1.82 -14.40
CA SER A 74 -1.28 0.42 -14.45
C SER A 74 -1.14 -0.30 -13.10
N PHE A 75 -0.11 0.02 -12.33
CA PHE A 75 0.07 -0.53 -10.98
C PHE A 75 -0.97 0.04 -10.01
N VAL A 76 -1.23 1.34 -10.08
CA VAL A 76 -2.25 2.02 -9.27
C VAL A 76 -3.63 1.42 -9.55
N GLY A 77 -4.02 1.31 -10.82
CA GLY A 77 -5.31 0.74 -11.21
C GLY A 77 -5.45 -0.72 -10.78
N GLU A 78 -4.41 -1.55 -10.96
CA GLU A 78 -4.43 -2.93 -10.49
C GLU A 78 -4.54 -3.01 -8.96
N LEU A 79 -3.80 -2.17 -8.23
CA LEU A 79 -3.85 -2.10 -6.78
C LEU A 79 -5.26 -1.69 -6.32
N ILE A 80 -5.83 -0.62 -6.87
CA ILE A 80 -7.18 -0.16 -6.53
C ILE A 80 -8.21 -1.26 -6.77
N GLU A 81 -8.15 -1.95 -7.91
CA GLU A 81 -9.07 -3.05 -8.23
C GLU A 81 -8.91 -4.26 -7.30
N GLN A 82 -7.66 -4.62 -6.94
CA GLN A 82 -7.40 -5.67 -5.96
C GLN A 82 -7.97 -5.30 -4.58
N GLU A 83 -7.74 -4.08 -4.14
CA GLU A 83 -8.18 -3.61 -2.82
C GLU A 83 -9.69 -3.37 -2.76
N LYS A 84 -10.33 -3.02 -3.89
CA LYS A 84 -11.80 -3.04 -4.05
C LYS A 84 -12.36 -4.44 -3.86
N ARG A 85 -11.76 -5.46 -4.50
CA ARG A 85 -12.21 -6.86 -4.36
C ARG A 85 -12.02 -7.40 -2.95
N ARG A 86 -11.00 -6.94 -2.25
CA ARG A 86 -10.73 -7.31 -0.84
C ARG A 86 -11.65 -6.58 0.14
N GLY A 87 -12.30 -5.51 -0.30
CA GLY A 87 -13.20 -4.70 0.51
C GLY A 87 -12.48 -3.64 1.35
N HIS A 88 -11.22 -3.32 1.04
CA HIS A 88 -10.48 -2.25 1.71
C HIS A 88 -10.76 -0.88 1.09
N LEU A 89 -10.99 -0.85 -0.22
CA LEU A 89 -11.42 0.33 -0.96
C LEU A 89 -12.83 0.11 -1.49
N TYR A 90 -13.59 1.18 -1.65
CA TYR A 90 -14.89 1.16 -2.32
C TYR A 90 -15.07 2.39 -3.19
N GLU A 91 -15.95 2.26 -4.18
CA GLU A 91 -16.23 3.31 -5.17
C GLU A 91 -17.64 3.87 -4.92
N PRO A 92 -17.80 4.93 -4.09
CA PRO A 92 -19.10 5.53 -3.81
C PRO A 92 -19.74 6.17 -5.05
N LYS A 93 -18.92 6.62 -6.00
CA LYS A 93 -19.32 7.23 -7.25
C LYS A 93 -18.29 6.84 -8.32
N GLU A 94 -18.75 6.72 -9.56
CA GLU A 94 -17.88 6.46 -10.71
C GLU A 94 -16.65 7.39 -10.70
N GLY A 95 -15.46 6.78 -10.68
CA GLY A 95 -14.19 7.50 -10.69
C GLY A 95 -13.73 8.04 -9.32
N MET A 96 -14.42 7.74 -8.23
CA MET A 96 -14.07 8.18 -6.86
C MET A 96 -13.87 6.97 -5.96
N ILE A 97 -12.76 6.91 -5.25
CA ILE A 97 -12.40 5.81 -4.35
C ILE A 97 -12.32 6.32 -2.91
N THR A 98 -12.67 5.47 -1.95
CA THR A 98 -12.49 5.75 -0.52
C THR A 98 -12.20 4.48 0.25
N ARG A 99 -11.51 4.63 1.39
CA ARG A 99 -11.18 3.55 2.32
C ARG A 99 -12.42 3.10 3.10
N ALA A 100 -12.68 1.79 3.06
CA ALA A 100 -13.78 1.15 3.78
C ALA A 100 -13.54 1.07 5.30
N VAL A 101 -12.27 1.09 5.73
CA VAL A 101 -11.85 1.06 7.12
C VAL A 101 -11.08 2.34 7.41
N LYS A 102 -11.57 3.12 8.39
CA LYS A 102 -10.99 4.38 8.84
C LYS A 102 -10.26 4.19 10.15
#